data_AF-A0A420R6I7-F1
#
_entry.id   AF-A0A420R6I7-F1
#
_cell.length_a   1.000
_cell.length_b   1.000
_cell.length_c   1.000
_cell.angle_alpha   90.00
_cell.angle_beta   90.00
_cell.angle_gamma   90.00
#
_symmetry.space_group_name_H-M   'P 1'
#
loop_
_entity.id
_entity.type
_entity.pdbx_description
1 polymer ?
#
loop_
_entity_poly.entity_id
_entity_poly.type
_entity_poly.pdbx_seq_one_letter_code
_entity_poly.pdbx_strand_id
1 'polypeptide(L)'
;MWGWFGGAAAQKRKDTPKNAILGLRAQLDMLQKRERHLQNQIDEQDATARKNVSTNKNAAKAALRRKKTHEHALEQTVAQIGTLEQQINSIESANINKETLAAMSNANAAMKQIYGGLTVDKVDATMDELREHNAMSDEIVNAITSNSLGEPIDEDELENELDELQQEQLDEQMLKTGTVPVSDAVHKLPTPAREEPVSSKKQAVEEDDEEAELRKLQAEMAM
;
A
#
# COMPACT_ATOMS: atom_id res chain seq x y z
N MET A 1 -42.19 -30.96 23.48
CA MET A 1 -41.93 -30.64 22.06
C MET A 1 -41.81 -29.13 21.90
N TRP A 2 -40.61 -28.55 22.04
CA TRP A 2 -40.33 -27.16 21.63
C TRP A 2 -38.86 -27.07 21.25
N GLY A 3 -38.56 -27.02 19.96
CA GLY A 3 -37.20 -27.01 19.44
C GLY A 3 -37.15 -27.05 17.93
N TRP A 4 -37.65 -26.02 17.24
CA TRP A 4 -37.41 -25.86 15.79
C TRP A 4 -37.31 -24.41 15.27
N PHE A 5 -37.53 -23.38 16.09
CA PHE A 5 -37.49 -21.98 15.60
C PHE A 5 -36.17 -21.21 15.85
N GLY A 6 -35.10 -21.86 16.33
CA GLY A 6 -33.82 -21.19 16.63
C GLY A 6 -32.84 -21.07 15.45
N GLY A 7 -32.88 -21.99 14.48
CA GLY A 7 -31.86 -22.09 13.42
C GLY A 7 -31.94 -21.02 12.35
N ALA A 8 -33.15 -20.67 11.90
CA ALA A 8 -33.33 -19.73 10.78
C ALA A 8 -32.93 -18.28 11.14
N ALA A 9 -33.16 -17.87 12.39
CA ALA A 9 -32.81 -16.53 12.85
C ALA A 9 -31.30 -16.35 13.07
N ALA A 10 -30.60 -17.41 13.50
CA ALA A 10 -29.15 -17.39 13.66
C ALA A 10 -28.42 -17.42 12.30
N GLN A 11 -28.93 -18.19 11.34
CA GLN A 11 -28.41 -18.24 9.97
C GLN A 11 -28.53 -16.86 9.28
N LYS A 12 -29.71 -16.21 9.36
CA LYS A 12 -29.94 -14.86 8.83
C LYS A 12 -28.92 -13.83 9.34
N ARG A 13 -28.48 -13.91 10.60
CA ARG A 13 -27.49 -12.97 11.18
C ARG A 13 -26.04 -13.25 10.76
N LYS A 14 -25.73 -14.47 10.32
CA LYS A 14 -24.42 -14.81 9.74
C LYS A 14 -24.33 -14.36 8.28
N ASP A 15 -25.45 -14.37 7.57
CA ASP A 15 -25.50 -14.00 6.16
C ASP A 15 -25.64 -12.48 5.92
N THR A 16 -25.98 -11.69 6.94
CA THR A 16 -26.23 -10.25 6.79
C THR A 16 -25.07 -9.43 6.23
N PRO A 17 -23.79 -9.58 6.66
CA PRO A 17 -22.71 -8.76 6.12
C PRO A 17 -22.37 -9.15 4.69
N LYS A 18 -22.34 -10.45 4.39
CA LYS A 18 -22.08 -10.98 3.05
C LYS A 18 -23.17 -10.55 2.07
N ASN A 19 -24.44 -10.66 2.46
CA ASN A 19 -25.56 -10.21 1.63
C ASN A 19 -25.54 -8.70 1.42
N ALA A 20 -25.17 -7.91 2.43
CA ALA A 20 -25.01 -6.46 2.29
C ALA A 20 -23.89 -6.11 1.30
N ILE A 21 -22.72 -6.73 1.43
CA ILE A 21 -21.60 -6.52 0.49
C ILE A 21 -22.01 -6.91 -0.94
N LEU A 22 -22.68 -8.06 -1.13
CA LEU A 22 -23.16 -8.48 -2.45
C LEU A 22 -24.16 -7.47 -3.05
N GLY A 23 -25.09 -6.97 -2.25
CA GLY A 23 -26.02 -5.92 -2.67
C GLY A 23 -25.32 -4.62 -3.07
N LEU A 24 -24.35 -4.17 -2.26
CA LEU A 24 -23.56 -2.97 -2.57
C LEU A 24 -22.72 -3.15 -3.83
N ARG A 25 -22.10 -4.32 -4.04
CA ARG A 25 -21.35 -4.64 -5.27
C ARG A 25 -22.23 -4.70 -6.51
N ALA A 26 -23.45 -5.23 -6.39
CA ALA A 26 -24.42 -5.21 -7.49
C ALA A 26 -24.83 -3.77 -7.85
N GLN A 27 -25.05 -2.92 -6.83
CA GLN A 27 -25.34 -1.50 -7.05
C GLN A 27 -24.14 -0.77 -7.68
N LEU A 28 -22.92 -1.09 -7.25
CA LEU A 28 -21.68 -0.54 -7.82
C LEU A 28 -21.56 -0.86 -9.32
N ASP A 29 -21.79 -2.11 -9.73
CA ASP A 29 -21.79 -2.51 -11.14
C ASP A 29 -22.83 -1.72 -11.96
N MET A 30 -24.01 -1.49 -11.40
CA MET A 30 -25.05 -0.67 -12.04
C MET A 30 -24.61 0.79 -12.20
N LEU A 31 -23.96 1.38 -11.20
CA LEU A 31 -23.43 2.74 -11.28
C LEU A 31 -22.28 2.85 -12.29
N GLN A 32 -21.38 1.88 -12.36
CA GLN A 32 -20.31 1.84 -13.36
C GLN A 32 -20.84 1.70 -14.79
N LYS A 33 -21.92 0.93 -15.00
CA LYS A 33 -22.62 0.89 -16.29
C LYS A 33 -23.24 2.24 -16.64
N ARG A 34 -23.85 2.92 -15.65
CA ARG A 34 -24.41 4.26 -15.82
C ARG A 34 -23.33 5.29 -16.15
N GLU A 35 -22.19 5.24 -15.48
CA GLU A 35 -21.01 6.08 -15.74
C GLU A 35 -20.58 5.96 -17.20
N ARG A 36 -20.35 4.73 -17.69
CA ARG A 36 -20.00 4.47 -19.10
C ARG A 36 -21.06 5.00 -20.07
N HIS A 37 -22.34 4.81 -19.74
CA HIS A 37 -23.43 5.33 -20.57
C HIS A 37 -23.44 6.86 -20.64
N LEU A 38 -23.24 7.54 -19.50
CA LEU A 38 -23.17 8.99 -19.45
C LEU A 38 -21.95 9.52 -20.21
N GLN A 39 -20.80 8.85 -20.13
CA GLN A 39 -19.61 9.20 -20.92
C GLN A 39 -19.90 9.14 -22.43
N ASN A 40 -20.54 8.06 -22.90
CA ASN A 40 -20.93 7.94 -24.30
C ASN A 40 -21.90 9.07 -24.72
N GLN A 41 -22.86 9.45 -23.86
CA GLN A 41 -23.77 10.56 -24.14
C GLN A 41 -23.03 11.91 -24.21
N ILE A 42 -22.04 12.13 -23.34
CA ILE A 42 -21.19 13.33 -23.36
C ILE A 42 -20.44 13.42 -24.69
N ASP A 43 -19.84 12.32 -25.13
CA ASP A 43 -19.07 12.25 -26.38
C ASP A 43 -19.96 12.48 -27.61
N GLU A 44 -21.17 11.91 -27.61
CA GLU A 44 -22.16 12.12 -28.68
C GLU A 44 -22.61 13.59 -28.77
N GLN A 45 -22.88 14.23 -27.64
CA GLN A 45 -23.25 15.65 -27.62
C GLN A 45 -22.07 16.56 -28.00
N ASP A 46 -20.84 16.20 -27.63
CA ASP A 46 -19.64 16.93 -28.06
C ASP A 46 -19.45 16.84 -29.58
N ALA A 47 -19.56 15.64 -30.16
CA ALA A 47 -19.51 15.43 -31.60
C ALA A 47 -20.61 16.22 -32.33
N THR A 48 -21.83 16.20 -31.80
CA THR A 48 -22.97 16.96 -32.34
C THR A 48 -22.70 18.47 -32.28
N ALA A 49 -22.15 18.98 -31.18
CA ALA A 49 -21.80 20.38 -31.05
C ALA A 49 -20.73 20.79 -32.08
N ARG A 50 -19.66 20.00 -32.23
CA ARG A 50 -18.58 20.23 -33.21
C ARG A 50 -19.10 20.24 -34.65
N LYS A 51 -19.98 19.30 -34.99
CA LYS A 51 -20.59 19.21 -36.34
C LYS A 51 -21.41 20.45 -36.70
N ASN A 52 -22.06 21.08 -35.72
CA ASN A 52 -22.98 22.20 -35.95
C ASN A 52 -22.37 23.57 -35.64
N VAL A 53 -21.11 23.65 -35.16
CA VAL A 53 -20.54 24.91 -34.65
C VAL A 53 -20.44 26.02 -35.70
N SER A 54 -20.17 25.67 -36.96
CA SER A 54 -20.02 26.59 -38.09
C SER A 54 -21.31 26.78 -38.89
N THR A 55 -22.25 25.83 -38.83
CA THR A 55 -23.45 25.80 -39.69
C THR A 55 -24.73 26.13 -38.95
N ASN A 56 -24.86 25.73 -37.69
CA ASN A 56 -26.07 25.94 -36.90
C ASN A 56 -25.74 26.17 -35.41
N LYS A 57 -25.46 27.44 -35.09
CA LYS A 57 -25.10 27.89 -33.73
C LYS A 57 -26.14 27.52 -32.66
N ASN A 58 -27.43 27.51 -33.00
CA ASN A 58 -28.49 27.15 -32.05
C ASN A 58 -28.47 25.66 -31.72
N ALA A 59 -28.30 24.79 -32.74
CA ALA A 59 -28.13 23.35 -32.54
C ALA A 59 -26.87 23.02 -31.73
N ALA A 60 -25.74 23.69 -32.02
CA ALA A 60 -24.51 23.53 -31.27
C ALA A 60 -24.67 23.94 -29.79
N LYS A 61 -25.32 25.08 -29.51
CA LYS A 61 -25.62 25.51 -28.14
C LYS A 61 -26.53 24.53 -27.39
N ALA A 62 -27.53 23.96 -28.06
CA ALA A 62 -28.41 22.97 -27.45
C ALA A 62 -27.67 21.67 -27.09
N ALA A 63 -26.79 21.20 -27.98
CA ALA A 63 -25.93 20.04 -27.73
C ALA A 63 -24.98 20.29 -26.54
N LEU A 64 -24.33 21.44 -26.47
CA LEU A 64 -23.46 21.81 -25.34
C LEU A 64 -24.22 21.87 -24.00
N ARG A 65 -25.47 22.35 -23.99
CA ARG A 65 -26.31 22.33 -22.78
C ARG A 65 -26.58 20.91 -22.30
N ARG A 66 -26.96 20.00 -23.22
CA ARG A 66 -27.17 18.58 -22.88
C ARG A 66 -25.89 17.93 -22.39
N LYS A 67 -24.75 18.18 -23.06
CA LYS A 67 -23.43 17.74 -22.63
C LYS A 67 -23.16 18.13 -21.17
N LYS A 68 -23.37 19.41 -20.82
CA LYS A 68 -23.17 19.89 -19.45
C LYS A 68 -24.08 19.20 -18.42
N THR A 69 -25.32 18.89 -18.78
CA THR A 69 -26.22 18.12 -17.92
C THR A 69 -25.72 16.69 -17.70
N HIS A 70 -25.22 16.03 -18.75
CA HIS A 70 -24.64 14.69 -18.63
C HIS A 70 -23.34 14.70 -17.82
N GLU A 71 -22.47 15.70 -18.00
CA GLU A 71 -21.26 15.90 -17.18
C GLU A 71 -21.60 16.01 -15.68
N HIS A 72 -22.60 16.82 -15.32
CA HIS A 72 -23.04 16.93 -13.94
C HIS A 72 -23.61 15.60 -13.39
N ALA A 73 -24.40 14.88 -14.19
CA ALA A 73 -24.91 13.57 -13.81
C ALA A 73 -23.78 12.53 -13.65
N LEU A 74 -22.71 12.64 -14.46
CA LEU A 74 -21.52 11.80 -14.37
C LEU A 74 -20.78 12.07 -13.07
N GLU A 75 -20.53 13.35 -12.74
CA GLU A 75 -19.90 13.75 -11.48
C GLU A 75 -20.64 13.19 -10.25
N GLN A 76 -21.97 13.32 -10.23
CA GLN A 76 -22.80 12.73 -9.17
C GLN A 76 -22.69 11.20 -9.12
N THR A 77 -22.63 10.53 -10.28
CA THR A 77 -22.50 9.07 -10.36
C THR A 77 -21.14 8.62 -9.80
N VAL A 78 -20.06 9.32 -10.14
CA VAL A 78 -18.71 9.05 -9.62
C VAL A 78 -18.65 9.27 -8.10
N ALA A 79 -19.27 10.32 -7.58
CA ALA A 79 -19.36 10.54 -6.13
C ALA A 79 -20.14 9.41 -5.41
N GLN A 80 -21.21 8.90 -6.03
CA GLN A 80 -21.97 7.75 -5.50
C GLN A 80 -21.14 6.46 -5.52
N ILE A 81 -20.36 6.22 -6.57
CA ILE A 81 -19.44 5.09 -6.68
C ILE A 81 -18.44 5.12 -5.50
N GLY A 82 -17.73 6.24 -5.31
CA GLY A 82 -16.76 6.36 -4.22
C GLY A 82 -17.39 6.19 -2.83
N THR A 83 -18.63 6.66 -2.64
CA THR A 83 -19.37 6.45 -1.40
C THR A 83 -19.65 4.96 -1.14
N LEU A 84 -20.08 4.21 -2.17
CA LEU A 84 -20.34 2.77 -2.03
C LEU A 84 -19.06 1.97 -1.78
N GLU A 85 -17.95 2.31 -2.45
CA GLU A 85 -16.66 1.67 -2.23
C GLU A 85 -16.18 1.87 -0.78
N GLN A 86 -16.30 3.08 -0.25
CA GLN A 86 -15.99 3.36 1.15
C GLN A 86 -16.87 2.53 2.11
N GLN A 87 -18.16 2.38 1.80
CA GLN A 87 -19.07 1.55 2.60
C GLN A 87 -18.71 0.06 2.56
N ILE A 88 -18.35 -0.47 1.40
CA ILE A 88 -17.88 -1.86 1.25
C ILE A 88 -16.65 -2.08 2.12
N ASN A 89 -15.64 -1.21 2.00
CA ASN A 89 -14.39 -1.30 2.78
C ASN A 89 -14.66 -1.20 4.28
N SER A 90 -15.60 -0.34 4.70
CA SER A 90 -16.00 -0.18 6.10
C SER A 90 -16.64 -1.46 6.65
N ILE A 91 -17.53 -2.11 5.89
CA ILE A 91 -18.17 -3.37 6.31
C ILE A 91 -17.14 -4.51 6.37
N GLU A 92 -16.24 -4.59 5.39
CA GLU A 92 -15.16 -5.60 5.38
C GLU A 92 -14.23 -5.42 6.60
N SER A 93 -13.81 -4.19 6.88
CA SER A 93 -13.01 -3.85 8.06
C SER A 93 -13.74 -4.17 9.37
N ALA A 94 -15.04 -3.86 9.44
CA ALA A 94 -15.86 -4.18 10.61
C ALA A 94 -15.97 -5.69 10.84
N ASN A 95 -16.02 -6.50 9.77
CA ASN A 95 -16.04 -7.96 9.91
C ASN A 95 -14.69 -8.49 10.43
N ILE A 96 -13.56 -7.98 9.94
CA ILE A 96 -12.22 -8.33 10.46
C ILE A 96 -12.12 -7.94 11.94
N ASN A 97 -12.49 -6.71 12.30
CA ASN A 97 -12.44 -6.25 13.69
C ASN A 97 -13.30 -7.12 14.63
N LYS A 98 -14.48 -7.55 14.15
CA LYS A 98 -15.34 -8.48 14.89
C LYS A 98 -14.65 -9.83 15.12
N GLU A 99 -13.99 -10.38 14.12
CA GLU A 99 -13.26 -11.66 14.24
C GLU A 99 -12.07 -11.55 15.19
N THR A 100 -11.30 -10.46 15.11
CA THR A 100 -10.22 -10.15 16.05
C THR A 100 -10.73 -10.06 17.48
N LEU A 101 -11.83 -9.32 17.72
CA LEU A 101 -12.44 -9.23 19.06
C LEU A 101 -12.93 -10.58 19.57
N ALA A 102 -13.47 -11.44 18.70
CA ALA A 102 -13.88 -12.79 19.07
C ALA A 102 -12.67 -13.65 19.49
N ALA A 103 -11.56 -13.56 18.74
CA ALA A 103 -10.31 -14.26 19.08
C ALA A 103 -9.74 -13.77 20.41
N MET A 104 -9.72 -12.46 20.65
CA MET A 104 -9.29 -11.87 21.93
C MET A 104 -10.19 -12.31 23.09
N SER A 105 -11.50 -12.40 22.87
CA SER A 105 -12.45 -12.87 23.88
C SER A 105 -12.18 -14.33 24.26
N ASN A 106 -11.93 -15.19 23.27
CA ASN A 106 -11.55 -16.59 23.49
C ASN A 106 -10.20 -16.71 24.22
N ALA A 107 -9.19 -15.92 23.83
CA ALA A 107 -7.91 -15.87 24.51
C ALA A 107 -8.07 -15.45 25.98
N ASN A 108 -8.87 -14.41 26.25
CA ASN A 108 -9.15 -13.97 27.62
C ASN A 108 -9.90 -15.06 28.43
N ALA A 109 -10.81 -15.81 27.82
CA ALA A 109 -11.47 -16.94 28.48
C ALA A 109 -10.47 -18.06 28.83
N ALA A 110 -9.55 -18.39 27.92
CA ALA A 110 -8.48 -19.34 28.18
C ALA A 110 -7.54 -18.86 29.30
N MET A 111 -7.12 -17.60 29.26
CA MET A 111 -6.31 -16.99 30.33
C MET A 111 -7.03 -17.03 31.68
N LYS A 112 -8.34 -16.78 31.72
CA LYS A 112 -9.15 -16.94 32.94
C LYS A 112 -9.21 -18.38 33.43
N GLN A 113 -9.13 -19.38 32.56
CA GLN A 113 -9.05 -20.78 33.00
C GLN A 113 -7.66 -21.13 33.54
N ILE A 114 -6.59 -20.64 32.88
CA ILE A 114 -5.20 -20.82 33.31
C ILE A 114 -4.98 -20.18 34.69
N TYR A 115 -5.36 -18.91 34.85
CA TYR A 115 -5.14 -18.15 36.09
C TYR A 115 -6.29 -18.21 37.09
N GLY A 116 -7.49 -18.64 36.68
CA GLY A 116 -8.65 -18.71 37.58
C GLY A 116 -8.49 -19.72 38.71
N GLY A 117 -7.55 -20.67 38.58
CA GLY A 117 -7.14 -21.59 39.64
C GLY A 117 -5.96 -21.11 40.50
N LEU A 118 -5.25 -20.07 40.05
CA LEU A 118 -4.10 -19.43 40.72
C LEU A 118 -4.62 -18.22 41.52
N THR A 119 -5.17 -18.48 42.70
CA THR A 119 -5.41 -17.42 43.70
C THR A 119 -4.08 -16.94 44.26
N VAL A 120 -3.98 -15.68 44.69
CA VAL A 120 -2.77 -15.13 45.33
C VAL A 120 -2.27 -16.06 46.45
N ASP A 121 -3.19 -16.58 47.26
CA ASP A 121 -2.87 -17.53 48.34
C ASP A 121 -2.22 -18.84 47.84
N LYS A 122 -2.61 -19.33 46.65
CA LYS A 122 -1.99 -20.53 46.07
C LYS A 122 -0.64 -20.21 45.45
N VAL A 123 -0.49 -19.03 44.86
CA VAL A 123 0.79 -18.56 44.33
C VAL A 123 1.80 -18.41 45.46
N ASP A 124 1.41 -17.78 46.58
CA ASP A 124 2.24 -17.63 47.78
C ASP A 124 2.63 -19.00 48.35
N ALA A 125 1.68 -19.94 48.49
CA ALA A 125 1.97 -21.30 48.92
C ALA A 125 2.94 -22.04 47.99
N THR A 126 2.76 -21.95 46.66
CA THR A 126 3.72 -22.53 45.72
C THR A 126 5.07 -21.82 45.70
N MET A 127 5.13 -20.50 45.93
CA MET A 127 6.39 -19.75 46.01
C MET A 127 7.17 -20.10 47.27
N ASP A 128 6.48 -20.38 48.38
CA ASP A 128 7.10 -20.88 49.61
C ASP A 128 7.61 -22.32 49.41
N GLU A 129 6.84 -23.21 48.80
CA GLU A 129 7.32 -24.55 48.40
C GLU A 129 8.51 -24.48 47.42
N LEU A 130 8.50 -23.53 46.48
CA LEU A 130 9.57 -23.35 45.50
C LEU A 130 10.85 -22.77 46.15
N ARG A 131 10.72 -21.90 47.15
CA ARG A 131 11.88 -21.44 47.95
C ARG A 131 12.49 -22.57 48.75
N GLU A 132 11.67 -23.44 49.33
CA GLU A 132 12.13 -24.62 50.05
C GLU A 132 12.81 -25.63 49.12
N HIS A 133 12.26 -25.83 47.91
CA HIS A 133 12.85 -26.68 46.89
C HIS A 133 14.12 -26.09 46.26
N ASN A 134 14.22 -24.78 46.09
CA ASN A 134 15.45 -24.12 45.65
C ASN A 134 16.53 -24.20 46.73
N ALA A 135 16.19 -24.01 48.01
CA ALA A 135 17.14 -24.22 49.10
C ALA A 135 17.67 -25.66 49.12
N MET A 136 16.80 -26.65 48.89
CA MET A 136 17.20 -28.05 48.74
C MET A 136 18.03 -28.30 47.48
N SER A 137 17.69 -27.65 46.36
CA SER A 137 18.45 -27.75 45.12
C SER A 137 19.82 -27.10 45.24
N ASP A 138 19.95 -25.98 45.94
CA ASP A 138 21.22 -25.33 46.26
C ASP A 138 22.06 -26.18 47.22
N GLU A 139 21.44 -26.85 48.20
CA GLU A 139 22.13 -27.85 49.03
C GLU A 139 22.60 -29.06 48.21
N ILE A 140 21.79 -29.56 47.27
CA ILE A 140 22.15 -30.66 46.37
C ILE A 140 23.24 -30.24 45.39
N VAL A 141 23.13 -29.06 44.78
CA VAL A 141 24.15 -28.51 43.89
C VAL A 141 25.43 -28.30 44.67
N ASN A 142 25.42 -27.72 45.87
CA ASN A 142 26.60 -27.59 46.72
C ASN A 142 27.18 -28.96 47.13
N ALA A 143 26.33 -29.97 47.38
CA ALA A 143 26.77 -31.33 47.68
C ALA A 143 27.37 -32.04 46.45
N ILE A 144 26.85 -31.81 45.24
CA ILE A 144 27.33 -32.41 43.99
C ILE A 144 28.58 -31.67 43.46
N THR A 145 28.58 -30.33 43.49
CA THR A 145 29.71 -29.49 43.07
C THR A 145 30.86 -29.50 44.08
N SER A 146 30.65 -29.97 45.32
CA SER A 146 31.75 -30.31 46.23
C SER A 146 32.67 -31.41 45.66
N ASN A 147 32.26 -32.09 44.57
CA ASN A 147 33.02 -33.22 44.01
C ASN A 147 33.09 -33.27 42.47
N SER A 148 32.85 -32.19 41.72
CA SER A 148 33.03 -32.19 40.26
C SER A 148 33.72 -30.94 39.76
N LEU A 149 35.05 -31.05 39.68
CA LEU A 149 35.93 -30.19 38.90
C LEU A 149 35.59 -30.35 37.41
N GLY A 150 34.92 -29.36 36.83
CA GLY A 150 34.90 -29.15 35.38
C GLY A 150 35.71 -27.89 35.09
N GLU A 151 36.72 -28.00 34.24
CA GLU A 151 37.50 -26.85 33.75
C GLU A 151 36.54 -25.80 33.15
N PRO A 152 36.74 -24.50 33.45
CA PRO A 152 35.99 -23.44 32.82
C PRO A 152 36.25 -23.47 31.30
N ILE A 153 35.21 -23.16 30.52
CA ILE A 153 35.30 -23.01 29.08
C ILE A 153 36.33 -21.93 28.77
N ASP A 154 37.31 -22.24 27.90
CA ASP A 154 38.33 -21.29 27.48
C ASP A 154 37.69 -20.27 26.51
N GLU A 155 37.51 -19.05 26.99
CA GLU A 155 36.91 -17.96 26.21
C GLU A 155 37.79 -17.59 24.99
N ASP A 156 39.11 -17.81 25.08
CA ASP A 156 40.05 -17.52 23.98
C ASP A 156 39.89 -18.55 22.83
N GLU A 157 39.55 -19.80 23.13
CA GLU A 157 39.26 -20.83 22.12
C GLU A 157 37.96 -20.50 21.36
N LEU A 158 36.94 -20.02 22.07
CA LEU A 158 35.68 -19.58 21.47
C LEU A 158 35.85 -18.35 20.57
N GLU A 159 36.68 -17.40 20.97
CA GLU A 159 36.89 -16.16 20.21
C GLU A 159 37.64 -16.43 18.90
N ASN A 160 38.61 -17.36 18.91
CA ASN A 160 39.27 -17.83 17.69
C ASN A 160 38.31 -18.54 16.73
N GLU A 161 37.41 -19.40 17.24
CA GLU A 161 36.40 -20.08 16.41
C GLU A 161 35.42 -19.07 15.78
N LEU A 162 35.06 -18.01 16.53
CA LEU A 162 34.19 -16.94 16.04
C LEU A 162 34.84 -16.13 14.91
N ASP A 163 36.14 -15.85 15.03
CA ASP A 163 36.90 -15.10 14.02
C ASP A 163 37.02 -15.88 12.70
N GLU A 164 37.26 -17.20 12.76
CA GLU A 164 37.28 -18.05 11.56
C GLU A 164 35.94 -18.01 10.81
N LEU A 165 34.81 -18.10 11.52
CA LEU A 165 33.47 -18.04 10.93
C LEU A 165 33.16 -16.69 10.25
N GLN A 166 33.67 -15.57 10.78
CA GLN A 166 33.47 -14.25 10.17
C GLN A 166 34.25 -14.11 8.86
N GLN A 167 35.47 -14.64 8.80
CA GLN A 167 36.32 -14.57 7.63
C GLN A 167 35.72 -15.37 6.46
N GLU A 168 35.21 -16.58 6.72
CA GLU A 168 34.52 -17.40 5.70
C GLU A 168 33.32 -16.67 5.08
N GLN A 169 32.57 -15.91 5.88
CA GLN A 169 31.39 -15.18 5.42
C GLN A 169 31.75 -13.98 4.51
N LEU A 170 32.86 -13.29 4.79
CA LEU A 170 33.35 -12.18 3.97
C LEU A 170 33.82 -12.66 2.59
N ASP A 171 34.56 -13.77 2.55
CA ASP A 171 35.04 -14.37 1.31
C ASP A 171 33.86 -14.77 0.40
N GLU A 172 32.79 -15.32 0.98
CA GLU A 172 31.57 -15.68 0.24
C GLU A 172 30.83 -14.46 -0.36
N GLN A 173 30.91 -13.29 0.28
CA GLN A 173 30.31 -12.05 -0.24
C GLN A 173 31.13 -11.44 -1.38
N MET A 174 32.46 -11.52 -1.33
CA MET A 174 33.34 -11.00 -2.38
C MET A 174 33.21 -11.78 -3.70
N LEU A 175 32.96 -13.09 -3.63
CA LEU A 175 32.70 -13.92 -4.81
C LEU A 175 31.41 -13.55 -5.57
N LYS A 176 30.48 -12.80 -4.94
CA LYS A 176 29.17 -12.47 -5.52
C LYS A 176 29.14 -11.14 -6.29
N THR A 177 30.19 -10.31 -6.28
CA THR A 177 30.22 -8.98 -6.94
C THR A 177 31.15 -8.94 -8.17
N GLY A 178 30.72 -9.54 -9.28
CA GLY A 178 31.49 -9.60 -10.55
C GLY A 178 31.29 -8.43 -11.53
N THR A 179 32.41 -7.83 -11.96
CA THR A 179 32.78 -7.17 -13.25
C THR A 179 31.81 -6.22 -13.99
N VAL A 180 32.25 -4.96 -14.22
CA VAL A 180 31.56 -3.92 -15.03
C VAL A 180 32.10 -3.88 -16.48
N PRO A 181 31.28 -3.81 -17.55
CA PRO A 181 31.76 -3.69 -18.92
C PRO A 181 31.82 -2.22 -19.41
N VAL A 182 32.92 -1.84 -20.07
CA VAL A 182 33.06 -0.57 -20.79
C VAL A 182 32.99 -0.87 -22.29
N SER A 183 31.95 -0.39 -22.98
CA SER A 183 31.79 -0.55 -24.44
C SER A 183 31.90 0.77 -25.18
N ASP A 184 33.06 0.91 -25.83
CA ASP A 184 33.45 1.58 -27.07
C ASP A 184 32.32 2.06 -28.03
N ALA A 185 32.36 3.34 -28.44
CA ALA A 185 31.59 3.87 -29.57
C ALA A 185 32.30 5.10 -30.18
N VAL A 186 33.41 4.83 -30.87
CA VAL A 186 34.22 5.79 -31.62
C VAL A 186 33.86 5.72 -33.12
N HIS A 187 33.64 6.90 -33.73
CA HIS A 187 33.63 7.22 -35.18
C HIS A 187 32.39 6.88 -36.04
N LYS A 188 31.69 7.92 -36.51
CA LYS A 188 31.20 8.07 -37.90
C LYS A 188 30.86 9.55 -38.19
N LEU A 189 31.72 10.20 -38.97
CA LEU A 189 31.51 11.51 -39.63
C LEU A 189 31.60 11.29 -41.15
N PRO A 190 30.79 11.98 -41.96
CA PRO A 190 31.24 12.42 -43.28
C PRO A 190 31.11 13.94 -43.50
N THR A 191 32.08 14.45 -44.25
CA THR A 191 32.47 15.82 -44.61
C THR A 191 31.53 16.49 -45.66
N PRO A 192 31.58 17.83 -45.86
CA PRO A 192 30.52 18.63 -46.49
C PRO A 192 30.77 19.03 -47.97
N ALA A 193 29.70 19.30 -48.72
CA ALA A 193 29.74 20.02 -50.02
C ALA A 193 28.42 20.78 -50.33
N ARG A 194 28.40 22.08 -49.99
CA ARG A 194 28.08 23.31 -50.75
C ARG A 194 26.82 23.46 -51.67
N GLU A 195 26.12 24.61 -51.44
CA GLU A 195 25.17 25.43 -52.28
C GLU A 195 23.71 24.90 -52.47
N GLU A 196 22.58 25.63 -52.30
CA GLU A 196 22.17 27.05 -52.13
C GLU A 196 20.79 27.14 -51.38
N PRO A 197 20.32 28.32 -50.92
CA PRO A 197 19.36 28.45 -49.81
C PRO A 197 17.88 28.58 -50.22
N VAL A 198 16.98 27.92 -49.49
CA VAL A 198 15.52 28.14 -49.56
C VAL A 198 14.98 28.68 -48.22
N SER A 199 14.71 29.99 -48.24
CA SER A 199 13.75 30.77 -47.45
C SER A 199 13.15 30.14 -46.16
N SER A 200 13.64 30.56 -44.98
CA SER A 200 13.00 30.33 -43.66
C SER A 200 12.51 31.66 -43.06
N LYS A 201 11.39 32.17 -43.55
CA LYS A 201 10.76 33.43 -43.09
C LYS A 201 10.06 33.33 -41.73
N LYS A 202 10.54 32.49 -40.81
CA LYS A 202 9.96 32.28 -39.47
C LYS A 202 10.92 32.49 -38.30
N GLN A 203 12.21 32.67 -38.54
CA GLN A 203 13.22 32.82 -37.48
C GLN A 203 13.47 34.29 -37.09
N ALA A 204 13.17 35.24 -37.99
CA ALA A 204 13.44 36.66 -37.78
C ALA A 204 12.45 37.40 -36.84
N VAL A 205 11.42 36.72 -36.33
CA VAL A 205 10.47 37.32 -35.36
C VAL A 205 10.77 36.86 -33.93
N GLU A 206 11.37 35.68 -33.76
CA GLU A 206 11.77 35.16 -32.44
C GLU A 206 13.10 35.77 -31.96
N GLU A 207 14.07 35.97 -32.85
CA GLU A 207 15.36 36.57 -32.50
C GLU A 207 15.24 38.06 -32.09
N ASP A 208 14.29 38.81 -32.66
CA ASP A 208 14.08 40.24 -32.37
C ASP A 208 13.43 40.46 -30.98
N ASP A 209 12.57 39.52 -30.54
CA ASP A 209 12.00 39.51 -29.18
C ASP A 209 13.05 39.12 -28.13
N GLU A 210 13.91 38.12 -28.41
CA GLU A 210 14.98 37.70 -27.48
C GLU A 210 16.06 38.80 -27.30
N GLU A 211 16.44 39.52 -28.37
CA GLU A 211 17.44 40.59 -28.29
C GLU A 211 16.93 41.82 -27.53
N ALA A 212 15.62 42.10 -27.61
CA ALA A 212 14.97 43.15 -26.84
C ALA A 212 14.93 42.84 -25.33
N GLU A 213 14.68 41.58 -24.94
CA GLU A 213 14.72 41.14 -23.54
C GLU A 213 16.14 41.20 -22.96
N LEU A 214 17.15 40.78 -23.72
CA LEU A 214 18.56 40.84 -23.32
C LEU A 214 19.04 42.27 -23.05
N ARG A 215 18.65 43.26 -23.88
CA ARG A 215 18.98 44.68 -23.61
C ARG A 215 18.33 45.20 -22.33
N LYS A 216 17.10 44.78 -22.03
CA LYS A 216 16.38 45.21 -20.83
C LYS A 216 17.04 44.67 -19.56
N LEU A 217 17.47 43.41 -19.56
CA LEU A 217 18.23 42.80 -18.46
C LEU A 217 19.60 43.48 -18.25
N GLN A 218 20.30 43.83 -19.34
CA GLN A 218 21.59 44.54 -19.22
C GLN A 218 21.44 45.97 -18.66
N ALA A 219 20.34 46.67 -18.98
CA ALA A 219 20.06 47.99 -18.43
C ALA A 219 19.68 47.95 -16.94
N GLU A 220 19.03 46.87 -16.49
CA GLU A 220 18.67 46.67 -15.08
C GLU A 220 19.87 46.31 -14.21
N MET A 221 20.90 45.65 -14.75
CA MET A 221 22.15 45.37 -14.04
C MET A 221 23.13 46.55 -13.98
N ALA A 222 22.85 47.64 -14.71
CA ALA A 222 23.72 48.82 -14.82
C ALA A 222 23.22 50.05 -14.01
N MET A 223 22.18 49.88 -13.19
CA MET A 223 21.80 50.80 -12.09
C MET A 223 22.06 50.14 -10.74
#